data_AF-A0A6J4TKP5-F1
#
_entry.id   AF-A0A6J4TKP5-F1
#
_cell.length_a   1.000
_cell.length_b   1.000
_cell.length_c   1.000
_cell.angle_alpha   90.00
_cell.angle_beta   90.00
_cell.angle_gamma   90.00
#
_symmetry.space_group_name_H-M   'P 1'
#
loop_
_entity.id
_entity.type
_entity.pdbx_description
1 polymer ?
#
loop_
_entity_poly.entity_id
_entity_poly.type
_entity_poly.pdbx_seq_one_letter_code
_entity_poly.pdbx_strand_id
1 'polypeptide(L)' 'GGFVGIHGTDRPDLIPGRVSHGCIRMRNPDILRLGRLMPVGTPVVIR' A
#
# COMPACT_ATOMS: atom_id res chain seq x y z
N GLY A 1 -4.73 -13.38 13.42
CA GLY A 1 -4.18 -12.07 13.07
C GLY A 1 -4.19 -11.95 11.56
N GLY A 2 -4.78 -10.89 11.01
CA GLY A 2 -4.75 -10.63 9.57
C GLY A 2 -3.42 -9.99 9.17
N PHE A 3 -2.97 -10.26 7.94
CA PHE A 3 -1.83 -9.57 7.36
C PHE A 3 -2.33 -8.30 6.66
N VAL A 4 -1.68 -7.16 6.94
CA VAL A 4 -1.90 -5.92 6.19
C VAL A 4 -0.78 -5.75 5.19
N GLY A 5 -1.11 -5.61 3.91
CA GLY A 5 -0.15 -5.32 2.84
C GLY A 5 -0.34 -3.91 2.28
N ILE A 6 0.76 -3.28 1.88
CA ILE A 6 0.75 -2.06 1.06
C ILE A 6 1.17 -2.46 -0.36
N HIS A 7 0.32 -2.20 -1.36
CA HIS A 7 0.55 -2.68 -2.72
C HIS A 7 0.07 -1.70 -3.79
N GLY A 8 0.59 -1.86 -5.02
CA GLY A 8 0.14 -1.11 -6.21
C GLY A 8 -1.23 -1.57 -6.72
N THR A 9 -1.60 -1.14 -7.93
CA THR A 9 -2.86 -1.58 -8.57
C THR A 9 -2.73 -1.72 -10.07
N ASP A 10 -3.47 -2.68 -10.60
CA ASP A 10 -3.79 -2.87 -12.03
C ASP A 10 -5.03 -2.06 -12.48
N ARG A 11 -5.77 -1.48 -11.53
CA ARG A 11 -7.01 -0.71 -11.75
C ARG A 11 -6.87 0.70 -11.14
N PRO A 12 -6.12 1.60 -11.79
CA PRO A 12 -5.76 2.92 -11.24
C PRO A 12 -6.96 3.84 -11.02
N ASP A 13 -8.06 3.61 -11.73
CA ASP A 13 -9.36 4.26 -11.56
C ASP A 13 -10.01 3.97 -10.19
N LEU A 14 -9.59 2.91 -9.51
CA LEU A 14 -10.05 2.52 -8.17
C LEU A 14 -9.20 3.13 -7.03
N ILE A 15 -8.42 4.18 -7.29
CA ILE A 15 -7.69 4.91 -6.24
C ILE A 15 -8.37 6.26 -5.94
N PRO A 16 -8.70 6.56 -4.67
CA PRO A 16 -8.45 5.72 -3.49
C PRO A 16 -9.43 4.54 -3.39
N GLY A 17 -10.57 4.59 -4.09
CA GLY A 17 -11.57 3.52 -4.17
C GLY A 17 -12.15 3.10 -2.83
N ARG A 18 -13.03 2.08 -2.86
CA ARG A 18 -13.69 1.54 -1.66
C ARG A 18 -12.65 0.99 -0.68
N VAL A 19 -12.90 1.18 0.62
CA VAL A 19 -12.13 0.61 1.74
C VAL A 19 -11.90 -0.88 1.47
N SER A 20 -10.64 -1.28 1.41
CA SER A 20 -10.26 -2.68 1.27
C SER A 20 -10.66 -3.45 2.54
N HIS A 21 -10.73 -4.78 2.46
CA HIS A 21 -10.88 -5.64 3.65
C HIS A 21 -9.59 -5.71 4.50
N GLY A 22 -8.73 -4.68 4.48
CA GLY A 22 -7.54 -4.58 5.33
C GLY A 22 -6.20 -4.26 4.64
N CYS A 23 -6.12 -4.15 3.31
CA CYS A 23 -4.87 -3.82 2.58
C CYS A 23 -4.83 -2.37 2.05
N ILE A 24 -3.67 -1.73 2.05
CA ILE A 24 -3.52 -0.36 1.54
C ILE A 24 -3.12 -0.41 0.06
N ARG A 25 -3.98 0.14 -0.82
CA ARG A 25 -3.71 0.26 -2.26
C ARG A 25 -3.13 1.64 -2.57
N MET A 26 -2.05 1.67 -3.35
CA MET A 26 -1.36 2.90 -3.77
C MET A 26 -1.21 2.98 -5.30
N ARG A 27 -0.92 4.18 -5.82
CA ARG A 27 -0.54 4.31 -7.24
C ARG A 27 0.82 3.65 -7.46
N ASN A 28 1.02 3.06 -8.62
CA ASN A 28 2.25 2.31 -8.93
C ASN A 28 3.53 3.15 -8.78
N PRO A 29 3.59 4.43 -9.23
CA PRO A 29 4.77 5.26 -9.00
C PRO A 29 5.06 5.49 -7.50
N ASP A 30 4.02 5.63 -6.68
CA ASP A 30 4.15 5.93 -5.26
C ASP A 30 4.67 4.72 -4.48
N ILE A 31 4.16 3.51 -4.74
CA ILE A 31 4.64 2.29 -4.07
C ILE A 31 6.08 1.95 -4.46
N LEU A 32 6.49 2.19 -5.70
CA LEU A 32 7.87 2.01 -6.13
C LEU A 32 8.82 3.01 -5.44
N ARG A 33 8.38 4.26 -5.27
CA ARG A 33 9.14 5.25 -4.49
C ARG A 33 9.23 4.83 -3.02
N LEU A 34 8.12 4.39 -2.44
CA LEU A 34 8.06 3.97 -1.05
C LEU A 34 8.99 2.77 -0.79
N GLY A 35 8.98 1.75 -1.65
CA GLY A 35 9.85 0.58 -1.53
C GLY A 35 11.35 0.90 -1.56
N ARG A 36 11.76 1.99 -2.23
CA ARG A 36 13.16 2.46 -2.20
C ARG A 36 13.53 3.16 -0.90
N LEU A 37 12.56 3.74 -0.21
CA LEU A 37 12.74 4.49 1.03
C LEU A 37 12.56 3.62 2.29
N MET A 38 11.88 2.47 2.15
CA MET A 38 11.53 1.59 3.25
C MET A 38 12.27 0.24 3.16
N PRO A 39 13.48 0.13 3.70
CA PRO A 39 14.13 -1.16 3.85
C PRO A 39 13.29 -2.09 4.73
N VAL A 40 13.55 -3.41 4.61
CA VAL A 40 12.87 -4.42 5.44
C VAL A 40 13.09 -4.11 6.92
N GLY A 41 12.01 -4.15 7.70
CA GLY A 41 12.01 -3.80 9.12
C GLY A 41 11.61 -2.35 9.42
N THR A 42 11.38 -1.51 8.40
CA THR A 42 10.86 -0.16 8.61
C THR A 42 9.52 -0.20 9.37
N PRO A 43 9.41 0.44 10.55
CA PRO A 43 8.15 0.46 11.30
C PRO A 43 7.04 1.17 10.55
N VAL A 44 5.82 0.61 10.60
CA VAL A 44 4.62 1.19 10.02
C VAL A 44 3.55 1.32 11.10
N VAL A 45 2.95 2.50 11.20
CA VAL A 45 1.80 2.77 12.08
C VAL A 45 0.59 3.04 11.19
N ILE A 46 -0.45 2.22 11.35
CA ILE A 46 -1.75 2.38 10.69
C ILE A 46 -2.71 2.98 11.71
N ARG A 47 -3.44 4.03 11.33
CA ARG A 47 -4.43 4.72 12.16
C ARG A 47 -5.79 4.70 11.48
#